data_AF-A0A829D7J0-F1
#
_entry.id   AF-A0A829D7J0-F1
#
_cell.length_a   1.000
_cell.length_b   1.000
_cell.length_c   1.000
_cell.angle_alpha   90.00
_cell.angle_beta   90.00
_cell.angle_gamma   90.00
#
_symmetry.space_group_name_H-M   'P 1'
#
loop_
_entity.id
_entity.type
_entity.pdbx_description
1 polymer ?
#
loop_
_entity_poly.entity_id
_entity_poly.type
_entity_poly.pdbx_seq_one_letter_code
_entity_poly.pdbx_strand_id
1 'polypeptide(L)'
;MKEKLFYFLILISTFAGISSQEFEPDGKVKILPYEQGQIKDLEVLGKDIVEFHKRIESRLGFLNQRKQIQDNLYSQFIPAYEDQIPQSRNRYMLDLRFVLKVSGAGATNSPLKLESVVFWSRKSLISKMRPQYEEISILKNDKITNEGPNSIELVVRKKTDSGTKETVYNVATIREPAQRVKLVRIYRTNLLEIIRRIDKYVEGSIKNAAEDVETTLREVENGGPYQENPKE
;
A
#
# COMPACT_ATOMS: atom_id res chain seq x y z
N MET A 1 -64.51 6.32 -16.65
CA MET A 1 -63.13 6.00 -17.11
C MET A 1 -62.04 6.81 -16.42
N LYS A 2 -62.29 8.02 -15.93
CA LYS A 2 -61.25 8.87 -15.30
C LYS A 2 -60.79 8.39 -13.91
N GLU A 3 -61.69 7.88 -13.08
CA GLU A 3 -61.36 7.42 -11.71
C GLU A 3 -60.46 6.17 -11.72
N LYS A 4 -60.75 5.19 -12.58
CA LYS A 4 -59.91 3.98 -12.72
C LYS A 4 -58.49 4.29 -13.20
N LEU A 5 -58.32 5.32 -14.03
CA LEU A 5 -57.00 5.79 -14.49
C LEU A 5 -56.21 6.46 -13.36
N PHE A 6 -56.91 7.17 -12.46
CA PHE A 6 -56.33 7.84 -11.30
C PHE A 6 -55.83 6.83 -10.26
N TYR A 7 -56.62 5.78 -9.97
CA TYR A 7 -56.18 4.69 -9.10
C TYR A 7 -55.01 3.89 -9.69
N PHE A 8 -54.96 3.73 -11.03
CA PHE A 8 -53.83 3.06 -11.69
C PHE A 8 -52.54 3.89 -11.62
N LEU A 9 -52.64 5.23 -11.74
CA LEU A 9 -51.52 6.16 -11.55
C LEU A 9 -51.02 6.19 -10.11
N ILE A 10 -51.91 6.13 -9.12
CA ILE A 10 -51.54 6.02 -7.70
C ILE A 10 -50.84 4.68 -7.45
N LEU A 11 -51.35 3.58 -8.00
CA LEU A 11 -50.74 2.25 -7.88
C LEU A 11 -49.32 2.24 -8.46
N ILE A 12 -49.11 2.83 -9.65
CA ILE A 12 -47.78 2.97 -10.25
C ILE A 12 -46.87 3.86 -9.39
N SER A 13 -47.38 4.94 -8.80
CA SER A 13 -46.57 5.79 -7.89
C SER A 13 -46.19 5.09 -6.58
N THR A 14 -46.97 4.10 -6.12
CA THR A 14 -46.62 3.26 -4.96
C THR A 14 -45.67 2.12 -5.30
N PHE A 15 -45.63 1.66 -6.56
CA PHE A 15 -44.65 0.65 -7.03
C PHE A 15 -43.37 1.28 -7.59
N ALA A 16 -43.41 2.53 -8.05
CA ALA A 16 -42.26 3.35 -8.42
C ALA A 16 -41.75 4.13 -7.19
N GLY A 17 -41.59 3.41 -6.07
CA GLY A 17 -41.03 3.92 -4.82
C GLY A 17 -39.61 4.43 -5.01
N ILE A 18 -39.51 5.70 -5.40
CA ILE A 18 -38.31 6.49 -5.38
C ILE A 18 -37.90 6.66 -3.89
N SER A 19 -36.74 6.10 -3.55
CA SER A 19 -35.85 6.57 -2.48
C SER A 19 -36.16 6.24 -1.00
N SER A 20 -36.67 5.04 -0.66
CA SER A 20 -36.56 4.53 0.74
C SER A 20 -35.51 3.43 0.94
N GLN A 21 -34.89 2.93 -0.13
CA GLN A 21 -33.97 1.78 -0.08
C GLN A 21 -32.48 2.14 -0.04
N GLU A 22 -32.16 3.44 -0.14
CA GLU A 22 -30.77 3.93 -0.21
C GLU A 22 -30.14 4.22 1.15
N PHE A 23 -30.94 4.31 2.20
CA PHE A 23 -30.49 4.61 3.55
C PHE A 23 -30.93 3.51 4.51
N GLU A 24 -30.02 3.10 5.37
CA GLU A 24 -30.29 2.24 6.52
C GLU A 24 -31.12 3.00 7.58
N PRO A 25 -31.79 2.31 8.52
CA PRO A 25 -32.56 2.95 9.59
C PRO A 25 -31.76 3.92 10.47
N ASP A 26 -30.43 3.80 10.47
CA ASP A 26 -29.50 4.69 11.18
C ASP A 26 -29.07 5.92 10.36
N GLY A 27 -29.65 6.12 9.16
CA GLY A 27 -29.38 7.24 8.26
C GLY A 27 -28.11 7.07 7.41
N LYS A 28 -27.38 5.96 7.53
CA LYS A 28 -26.23 5.68 6.67
C LYS A 28 -26.66 5.22 5.30
N VAL A 29 -25.85 5.49 4.29
CA VAL A 29 -26.09 4.97 2.94
C VAL A 29 -25.93 3.46 2.96
N LYS A 30 -26.94 2.75 2.43
CA LYS A 30 -26.95 1.29 2.35
C LYS A 30 -25.77 0.79 1.52
N ILE A 31 -24.98 -0.12 2.09
CA ILE A 31 -23.87 -0.77 1.40
C ILE A 31 -24.44 -1.88 0.51
N LEU A 32 -24.10 -1.84 -0.78
CA LEU A 32 -24.57 -2.85 -1.72
C LEU A 32 -23.84 -4.17 -1.48
N PRO A 33 -24.50 -5.34 -1.56
CA PRO A 33 -23.83 -6.63 -1.40
C PRO A 33 -22.85 -6.91 -2.56
N TYR A 34 -21.93 -7.84 -2.35
CA TYR A 34 -21.05 -8.33 -3.42
C TYR A 34 -21.79 -9.29 -4.35
N GLU A 35 -21.49 -9.22 -5.64
CA GLU A 35 -21.85 -10.23 -6.62
C GLU A 35 -20.98 -11.49 -6.44
N GLN A 36 -21.45 -12.66 -6.91
CA GLN A 36 -20.70 -13.92 -6.77
C GLN A 36 -19.28 -13.85 -7.36
N GLY A 37 -19.11 -13.23 -8.52
CA GLY A 37 -17.78 -13.04 -9.13
C GLY A 37 -16.86 -12.19 -8.25
N GLN A 38 -17.41 -11.17 -7.59
CA GLN A 38 -16.65 -10.29 -6.70
C GLN A 38 -16.28 -10.98 -5.39
N ILE A 39 -17.13 -11.87 -4.87
CA ILE A 39 -16.82 -12.70 -3.69
C ILE A 39 -15.61 -13.59 -4.01
N LYS A 40 -15.66 -14.29 -5.15
CA LYS A 40 -14.54 -15.15 -5.58
C LYS A 40 -13.25 -14.35 -5.77
N ASP A 41 -13.33 -13.16 -6.37
CA ASP A 41 -12.19 -12.25 -6.50
C ASP A 41 -11.61 -11.88 -5.13
N LEU A 42 -12.46 -11.53 -4.15
CA LEU A 42 -12.02 -11.18 -2.80
C LEU A 42 -11.39 -12.35 -2.05
N GLU A 43 -11.87 -13.58 -2.25
CA GLU A 43 -11.26 -14.77 -1.66
C GLU A 43 -9.83 -14.98 -2.18
N VAL A 44 -9.63 -14.86 -3.49
CA VAL A 44 -8.29 -14.98 -4.10
C VAL A 44 -7.40 -13.84 -3.62
N LEU A 45 -7.88 -12.60 -3.67
CA LEU A 45 -7.14 -11.44 -3.18
C LEU A 45 -6.78 -11.56 -1.70
N GLY A 46 -7.68 -12.08 -0.87
CA GLY A 46 -7.45 -12.30 0.55
C GLY A 46 -6.34 -13.31 0.81
N LYS A 47 -6.32 -14.43 0.06
CA LYS A 47 -5.24 -15.43 0.14
C LYS A 47 -3.89 -14.83 -0.26
N ASP A 48 -3.85 -14.11 -1.38
CA ASP A 48 -2.64 -13.43 -1.85
C ASP A 48 -2.11 -12.43 -0.81
N ILE A 49 -2.98 -11.62 -0.22
CA ILE A 49 -2.60 -10.63 0.80
C ILE A 49 -1.97 -11.33 2.01
N VAL A 50 -2.59 -12.39 2.51
CA VAL A 50 -2.07 -13.16 3.66
C VAL A 50 -0.71 -13.78 3.33
N GLU A 51 -0.55 -14.36 2.14
CA GLU A 51 0.73 -14.90 1.68
C GLU A 51 1.79 -13.79 1.59
N PHE A 52 1.44 -12.64 1.03
CA PHE A 52 2.36 -11.53 0.87
C PHE A 52 2.79 -10.94 2.21
N HIS A 53 1.89 -10.85 3.19
CA HIS A 53 2.25 -10.47 4.56
C HIS A 53 3.24 -11.44 5.18
N LYS A 54 3.03 -12.76 5.05
CA LYS A 54 3.99 -13.77 5.53
C LYS A 54 5.35 -13.66 4.84
N ARG A 55 5.36 -13.41 3.53
CA ARG A 55 6.60 -13.19 2.77
C ARG A 55 7.34 -11.94 3.24
N ILE A 56 6.65 -10.83 3.47
CA ILE A 56 7.27 -9.63 4.04
C ILE A 56 7.84 -9.94 5.43
N GLU A 57 7.05 -10.60 6.28
CA GLU A 57 7.46 -10.98 7.64
C GLU A 57 8.75 -11.83 7.64
N SER A 58 8.86 -12.80 6.73
CA SER A 58 10.05 -13.66 6.60
C SER A 58 11.34 -12.90 6.25
N ARG A 59 11.24 -11.67 5.74
CA ARG A 59 12.38 -10.83 5.37
C ARG A 59 12.77 -9.84 6.49
N LEU A 60 11.91 -9.65 7.49
CA LEU A 60 12.15 -8.70 8.58
C LEU A 60 13.41 -9.04 9.38
N GLY A 61 13.69 -10.33 9.59
CA GLY A 61 14.91 -10.78 10.27
C GLY A 61 16.19 -10.29 9.59
N PHE A 62 16.26 -10.42 8.26
CA PHE A 62 17.38 -9.91 7.47
C PHE A 62 17.48 -8.38 7.55
N LEU A 63 16.36 -7.66 7.41
CA LEU A 63 16.34 -6.20 7.49
C LEU A 63 16.81 -5.70 8.86
N ASN A 64 16.43 -6.39 9.93
CA ASN A 64 16.85 -6.07 11.28
C ASN A 64 18.35 -6.32 11.50
N GLN A 65 18.89 -7.43 11.01
CA GLN A 65 20.33 -7.73 11.06
C GLN A 65 21.15 -6.65 10.33
N ARG A 66 20.63 -6.11 9.22
CA ARG A 66 21.23 -5.01 8.46
C ARG A 66 20.94 -3.62 9.04
N LYS A 67 20.36 -3.54 10.25
CA LYS A 67 19.99 -2.29 10.95
C LYS A 67 19.11 -1.35 10.13
N GLN A 68 18.31 -1.91 9.22
CA GLN A 68 17.38 -1.14 8.38
C GLN A 68 16.08 -0.82 9.13
N ILE A 69 15.79 -1.54 10.22
CA ILE A 69 14.65 -1.27 11.10
C ILE A 69 15.12 -0.33 12.21
N GLN A 70 14.50 0.83 12.31
CA GLN A 70 14.76 1.85 13.34
C GLN A 70 13.45 2.20 14.01
N ASP A 71 13.42 2.27 15.34
CA ASP A 71 12.21 2.58 16.12
C ASP A 71 10.98 1.75 15.73
N ASN A 72 11.17 0.44 15.51
CA ASN A 72 10.13 -0.48 15.05
C ASN A 72 9.54 -0.17 13.66
N LEU A 73 10.26 0.61 12.84
CA LEU A 73 9.84 1.02 11.50
C LEU A 73 10.90 0.64 10.47
N TYR A 74 10.46 0.07 9.36
CA TYR A 74 11.23 0.02 8.13
C TYR A 74 10.57 0.94 7.11
N SER A 75 11.35 1.81 6.49
CA SER A 75 10.83 2.70 5.45
C SER A 75 11.72 2.68 4.22
N GLN A 76 11.12 2.78 3.05
CA GLN A 76 11.86 2.89 1.81
C GLN A 76 11.20 3.88 0.87
N PHE A 77 12.02 4.78 0.33
CA PHE A 77 11.63 5.65 -0.76
C PHE A 77 11.69 4.91 -2.08
N ILE A 78 10.66 5.11 -2.88
CA ILE A 78 10.57 4.62 -4.25
C ILE A 78 10.95 5.81 -5.15
N PRO A 79 11.93 5.67 -6.06
CA PRO A 79 12.36 6.75 -6.92
C PRO A 79 11.17 7.44 -7.58
N ALA A 80 11.13 8.76 -7.45
CA ALA A 80 10.09 9.56 -8.03
C ALA A 80 10.17 9.50 -9.56
N TYR A 81 9.03 9.56 -10.22
CA TYR A 81 8.95 9.63 -11.67
C TYR A 81 7.97 10.71 -12.10
N GLU A 82 8.22 11.24 -13.29
CA GLU A 82 7.33 12.22 -13.89
C GLU A 82 6.12 11.50 -14.50
N ASP A 83 4.93 11.90 -14.05
CA ASP A 83 3.66 11.48 -14.64
C ASP A 83 3.26 12.53 -15.68
N GLN A 84 3.57 12.22 -16.95
CA GLN A 84 3.18 13.02 -18.09
C GLN A 84 1.88 12.45 -18.68
N ILE A 85 0.77 13.14 -18.41
CA ILE A 85 -0.50 12.80 -19.04
C ILE A 85 -0.41 13.22 -20.51
N PRO A 86 -0.61 12.30 -21.49
CA PRO A 86 -0.60 12.64 -22.91
C PRO A 86 -1.56 13.80 -23.19
N GLN A 87 -1.13 14.76 -24.00
CA GLN A 87 -1.89 15.97 -24.37
C GLN A 87 -2.17 16.97 -23.22
N SER A 88 -1.71 16.71 -22.00
CA SER A 88 -1.79 17.68 -20.90
C SER A 88 -0.55 18.56 -20.84
N ARG A 89 -0.74 19.86 -20.58
CA ARG A 89 0.36 20.79 -20.22
C ARG A 89 0.82 20.64 -18.77
N ASN A 90 0.03 19.94 -17.95
CA ASN A 90 0.37 19.72 -16.56
C ASN A 90 1.33 18.53 -16.45
N ARG A 91 2.44 18.78 -15.76
CA ARG A 91 3.43 17.76 -15.40
C ARG A 91 3.37 17.55 -13.91
N TYR A 92 3.42 16.29 -13.48
CA TYR A 92 3.37 15.93 -12.07
C TYR A 92 4.59 15.13 -11.68
N MET A 93 5.13 15.40 -10.50
CA MET A 93 6.08 14.51 -9.84
C MET A 93 5.31 13.59 -8.91
N LEU A 94 5.58 12.29 -8.99
CA LEU A 94 5.04 11.28 -8.08
C LEU A 94 6.12 10.78 -7.13
N ASP A 95 6.05 11.21 -5.88
CA ASP A 95 6.88 10.68 -4.80
C ASP A 95 6.17 9.50 -4.15
N LEU A 96 6.86 8.37 -4.03
CA LEU A 96 6.31 7.15 -3.47
C LEU A 96 7.18 6.68 -2.30
N ARG A 97 6.55 6.19 -1.24
CA ARG A 97 7.25 5.53 -0.13
C ARG A 97 6.33 4.49 0.50
N PHE A 98 6.93 3.49 1.14
CA PHE A 98 6.19 2.61 2.03
C PHE A 98 6.88 2.55 3.39
N VAL A 99 6.06 2.24 4.40
CA VAL A 99 6.47 2.08 5.79
C VAL A 99 5.87 0.78 6.30
N LEU A 100 6.71 -0.05 6.90
CA LEU A 100 6.32 -1.25 7.62
C LEU A 100 6.50 -0.97 9.10
N LYS A 101 5.44 -1.16 9.88
CA LYS A 101 5.53 -1.19 11.34
C LYS A 101 5.71 -2.62 11.78
N VAL A 102 6.70 -2.85 12.63
CA VAL A 102 7.02 -4.18 13.15
C VAL A 102 6.95 -4.19 14.67
N SER A 103 6.72 -5.34 15.26
CA SER A 103 6.93 -5.56 16.69
C SER A 103 7.99 -6.59 16.97
N GLY A 104 8.56 -6.51 18.17
CA GLY A 104 9.65 -7.36 18.62
C GLY A 104 11.06 -6.84 18.28
N ALA A 105 11.20 -5.65 17.69
CA ALA A 105 12.52 -5.08 17.44
C ALA A 105 13.12 -4.59 18.77
N GLY A 106 14.08 -5.34 19.31
CA GLY A 106 14.78 -5.01 20.55
C GLY A 106 15.09 -6.21 21.45
N ALA A 107 14.37 -7.32 21.30
CA ALA A 107 14.66 -8.54 22.03
C ALA A 107 15.51 -9.48 21.15
N THR A 108 16.75 -9.77 21.57
CA THR A 108 17.59 -10.79 20.94
C THR A 108 16.82 -12.10 20.83
N ASN A 109 16.67 -12.60 19.59
CA ASN A 109 15.99 -13.85 19.21
C ASN A 109 14.46 -13.87 19.26
N SER A 110 13.77 -12.72 19.39
CA SER A 110 12.31 -12.71 19.21
C SER A 110 11.93 -12.63 17.73
N PRO A 111 10.96 -13.43 17.25
CA PRO A 111 10.49 -13.34 15.88
C PRO A 111 9.82 -11.97 15.66
N LEU A 112 10.31 -11.23 14.67
CA LEU A 112 9.71 -9.96 14.26
C LEU A 112 8.38 -10.23 13.58
N LYS A 113 7.36 -9.45 13.95
CA LYS A 113 6.02 -9.55 13.36
C LYS A 113 5.66 -8.28 12.62
N LEU A 114 4.97 -8.43 11.50
CA LEU A 114 4.44 -7.31 10.75
C LEU A 114 3.12 -6.84 11.37
N GLU A 115 3.08 -5.59 11.88
CA GLU A 115 1.88 -5.02 12.49
C GLU A 115 1.04 -4.23 11.50
N SER A 116 1.69 -3.35 10.72
CA SER A 116 1.02 -2.50 9.76
C SER A 116 1.85 -2.26 8.50
N VAL A 117 1.13 -2.02 7.41
CA VAL A 117 1.71 -1.58 6.15
C VAL A 117 1.05 -0.26 5.76
N VAL A 118 1.89 0.73 5.46
CA VAL A 118 1.47 2.05 5.00
C VAL A 118 2.17 2.35 3.69
N PHE A 119 1.38 2.58 2.65
CA PHE A 119 1.84 3.16 1.40
C PHE A 119 1.49 4.62 1.38
N TRP A 120 2.44 5.43 0.98
CA TRP A 120 2.25 6.86 0.85
C TRP A 120 2.67 7.26 -0.56
N SER A 121 1.81 8.03 -1.20
CA SER A 121 2.08 8.67 -2.48
C SER A 121 1.79 10.15 -2.38
N ARG A 122 2.61 10.95 -3.05
CA ARG A 122 2.42 12.39 -3.18
C ARG A 122 2.55 12.76 -4.64
N LYS A 123 1.47 13.35 -5.15
CA LYS A 123 1.39 13.92 -6.48
C LYS A 123 1.51 15.43 -6.37
N SER A 124 2.61 15.96 -6.88
CA SER A 124 2.91 17.40 -6.86
C SER A 124 2.93 17.94 -8.27
N LEU A 125 2.23 19.05 -8.53
CA LEU A 125 2.31 19.75 -9.81
C LEU A 125 3.66 20.45 -9.96
N ILE A 126 4.37 20.19 -11.06
CA ILE A 126 5.69 20.78 -11.35
C ILE A 126 5.68 21.73 -12.55
N SER A 127 4.53 21.95 -13.21
CA SER A 127 4.41 22.98 -14.23
C SER A 127 4.42 24.38 -13.58
N LYS A 128 5.37 25.22 -13.99
CA LYS A 128 5.43 26.63 -13.59
C LYS A 128 4.13 27.34 -13.99
N MET A 129 3.67 28.31 -13.18
CA MET A 129 2.55 29.23 -13.43
C MET A 129 1.13 28.76 -13.01
N ARG A 130 1.01 27.72 -12.17
CA ARG A 130 -0.32 27.26 -11.69
C ARG A 130 -0.38 27.17 -10.16
N PRO A 131 -1.59 27.27 -9.59
CA PRO A 131 -1.80 27.19 -8.14
C PRO A 131 -1.26 25.88 -7.55
N GLN A 132 -0.91 25.92 -6.26
CA GLN A 132 -0.26 24.79 -5.59
C GLN A 132 -1.26 23.63 -5.51
N TYR A 133 -1.08 22.63 -6.39
CA TYR A 133 -1.80 21.37 -6.32
C TYR A 133 -0.89 20.30 -5.74
N GLU A 134 -1.26 19.82 -4.56
CA GLU A 134 -0.60 18.70 -3.89
C GLU A 134 -1.66 17.72 -3.42
N GLU A 135 -1.52 16.47 -3.86
CA GLU A 135 -2.38 15.37 -3.42
C GLU A 135 -1.53 14.32 -2.73
N ILE A 136 -1.81 14.08 -1.46
CA ILE A 136 -1.19 13.02 -0.67
C ILE A 136 -2.20 11.90 -0.50
N SER A 137 -1.86 10.70 -0.93
CA SER A 137 -2.67 9.50 -0.67
C SER A 137 -1.92 8.56 0.25
N ILE A 138 -2.61 8.06 1.27
CA ILE A 138 -2.10 7.12 2.26
C ILE A 138 -2.99 5.88 2.23
N LEU A 139 -2.48 4.79 1.65
CA LEU A 139 -3.14 3.49 1.67
C LEU A 139 -2.53 2.66 2.79
N LYS A 140 -3.32 2.32 3.81
CA LYS A 140 -2.83 1.66 5.01
C LYS A 140 -3.69 0.47 5.41
N ASN A 141 -3.06 -0.43 6.15
CA ASN A 141 -3.72 -1.49 6.90
C ASN A 141 -3.01 -1.59 8.25
N ASP A 142 -3.71 -1.12 9.29
CA ASP A 142 -3.17 -1.03 10.65
C ASP A 142 -3.43 -2.29 11.48
N LYS A 143 -4.19 -3.27 10.95
CA LYS A 143 -4.67 -4.45 11.68
C LYS A 143 -4.57 -5.72 10.84
N ILE A 144 -3.36 -6.00 10.38
CA ILE A 144 -3.04 -7.11 9.47
C ILE A 144 -3.51 -8.48 10.01
N THR A 145 -3.42 -8.69 11.32
CA THR A 145 -3.66 -9.99 11.97
C THR A 145 -5.12 -10.30 12.28
N ASN A 146 -6.00 -9.29 12.39
CA ASN A 146 -7.30 -9.47 13.06
C ASN A 146 -8.53 -9.13 12.21
N GLU A 147 -8.41 -8.31 11.15
CA GLU A 147 -9.59 -7.72 10.49
C GLU A 147 -9.68 -8.00 8.98
N GLY A 148 -8.75 -8.77 8.43
CA GLY A 148 -8.74 -9.12 7.00
C GLY A 148 -8.76 -7.88 6.09
N PRO A 149 -9.27 -7.99 4.85
CA PRO A 149 -9.30 -6.88 3.89
C PRO A 149 -10.14 -5.67 4.32
N ASN A 150 -11.03 -5.83 5.30
CA ASN A 150 -11.93 -4.76 5.76
C ASN A 150 -11.20 -3.65 6.53
N SER A 151 -10.01 -3.94 7.05
CA SER A 151 -9.14 -2.95 7.71
C SER A 151 -8.36 -2.04 6.75
N ILE A 152 -8.46 -2.29 5.43
CA ILE A 152 -7.76 -1.49 4.43
C ILE A 152 -8.45 -0.13 4.27
N GLU A 153 -7.66 0.92 4.42
CA GLU A 153 -8.10 2.31 4.41
C GLU A 153 -7.25 3.15 3.46
N LEU A 154 -7.89 3.99 2.65
CA LEU A 154 -7.26 4.98 1.80
C LEU A 154 -7.64 6.38 2.28
N VAL A 155 -6.66 7.13 2.77
CA VAL A 155 -6.80 8.54 3.15
C VAL A 155 -6.25 9.41 2.02
N VAL A 156 -7.08 10.29 1.44
CA VAL A 156 -6.68 11.23 0.40
C VAL A 156 -6.76 12.64 0.94
N ARG A 157 -5.62 13.33 0.97
CA ARG A 157 -5.49 14.74 1.36
C ARG A 157 -5.18 15.55 0.11
N LYS A 158 -6.09 16.47 -0.23
CA LYS A 158 -5.91 17.40 -1.34
C LYS A 158 -5.67 18.78 -0.78
N LYS A 159 -4.52 19.35 -1.08
CA LYS A 159 -4.16 20.73 -0.76
C LYS A 159 -4.33 21.56 -2.02
N THR A 160 -5.19 22.56 -1.91
CA THR A 160 -5.47 23.59 -2.91
C THR A 160 -5.33 24.96 -2.28
N ASP A 161 -5.39 26.03 -3.07
CA ASP A 161 -5.34 27.41 -2.54
C ASP A 161 -6.47 27.70 -1.54
N SER A 162 -7.60 26.99 -1.66
CA SER A 162 -8.75 27.09 -0.76
C SER A 162 -8.61 26.32 0.56
N GLY A 163 -7.48 25.65 0.79
CA GLY A 163 -7.19 24.89 2.01
C GLY A 163 -6.92 23.41 1.75
N THR A 164 -6.97 22.61 2.82
CA THR A 164 -6.74 21.15 2.76
C THR A 164 -8.04 20.41 3.01
N LYS A 165 -8.41 19.52 2.08
CA LYS A 165 -9.54 18.61 2.22
C LYS A 165 -9.04 17.19 2.41
N GLU A 166 -9.47 16.54 3.48
CA GLU A 166 -9.21 15.13 3.74
C GLU A 166 -10.48 14.31 3.44
N THR A 167 -10.30 13.20 2.74
CA THR A 167 -11.35 12.20 2.50
C THR A 167 -10.81 10.82 2.87
N VAL A 168 -11.58 10.05 3.61
CA VAL A 168 -11.24 8.69 4.03
C VAL A 168 -12.14 7.69 3.32
N TYR A 169 -11.54 6.68 2.70
CA TYR A 169 -12.23 5.57 2.05
C TYR A 169 -11.83 4.25 2.71
N ASN A 170 -12.78 3.54 3.30
CA ASN A 170 -12.53 2.27 3.97
C ASN A 170 -13.29 1.15 3.25
N VAL A 171 -12.66 -0.02 3.09
CA VAL A 171 -13.30 -1.18 2.43
C VAL A 171 -14.63 -1.55 3.10
N ALA A 172 -14.76 -1.43 4.42
CA ALA A 172 -15.97 -1.73 5.15
C ALA A 172 -17.11 -0.72 4.91
N THR A 173 -16.83 0.51 4.47
CA THR A 173 -17.83 1.59 4.41
C THR A 173 -18.15 2.08 3.00
N ILE A 174 -17.32 1.76 2.00
CA ILE A 174 -17.61 2.10 0.60
C ILE A 174 -18.88 1.37 0.13
N ARG A 175 -19.86 2.14 -0.36
CA ARG A 175 -21.14 1.62 -0.86
C ARG A 175 -20.97 0.59 -1.98
N GLU A 176 -20.16 0.95 -2.99
CA GLU A 176 -20.05 0.19 -4.24
C GLU A 176 -19.10 -1.01 -4.11
N PRO A 177 -19.55 -2.25 -4.38
CA PRO A 177 -18.71 -3.44 -4.24
C PRO A 177 -17.52 -3.42 -5.19
N ALA A 178 -17.69 -2.96 -6.44
CA ALA A 178 -16.60 -2.88 -7.40
C ALA A 178 -15.46 -1.96 -6.93
N GLN A 179 -15.80 -0.87 -6.23
CA GLN A 179 -14.81 0.05 -5.66
C GLN A 179 -14.06 -0.59 -4.47
N ARG A 180 -14.77 -1.35 -3.62
CA ARG A 180 -14.15 -2.13 -2.54
C ARG A 180 -13.16 -3.17 -3.08
N VAL A 181 -13.57 -3.97 -4.07
CA VAL A 181 -12.69 -4.96 -4.73
C VAL A 181 -11.47 -4.26 -5.34
N LYS A 182 -11.67 -3.12 -6.02
CA LYS A 182 -10.57 -2.33 -6.60
C LYS A 182 -9.57 -1.85 -5.54
N LEU A 183 -10.05 -1.38 -4.38
CA LEU A 183 -9.20 -0.93 -3.29
C LEU A 183 -8.34 -2.07 -2.73
N VAL A 184 -8.95 -3.24 -2.47
CA VAL A 184 -8.24 -4.45 -2.04
C VAL A 184 -7.20 -4.88 -3.07
N ARG A 185 -7.54 -4.84 -4.36
CA ARG A 185 -6.63 -5.18 -5.46
C ARG A 185 -5.42 -4.25 -5.53
N ILE A 186 -5.62 -2.93 -5.37
CA ILE A 186 -4.52 -1.96 -5.34
C ILE A 186 -3.59 -2.25 -4.15
N TYR A 187 -4.14 -2.52 -2.96
CA TYR A 187 -3.36 -2.88 -1.79
C TYR A 187 -2.52 -4.14 -2.02
N ARG A 188 -3.12 -5.21 -2.58
CA ARG A 188 -2.41 -6.44 -2.95
C ARG A 188 -1.26 -6.18 -3.92
N THR A 189 -1.47 -5.37 -4.95
CA THR A 189 -0.42 -5.02 -5.92
C THR A 189 0.73 -4.27 -5.26
N ASN A 190 0.43 -3.34 -4.35
CA ASN A 190 1.45 -2.58 -3.65
C ASN A 190 2.25 -3.46 -2.67
N LEU A 191 1.63 -4.47 -2.04
CA LEU A 191 2.36 -5.46 -1.24
C LEU A 191 3.38 -6.24 -2.07
N LEU A 192 3.02 -6.63 -3.30
CA LEU A 192 3.95 -7.29 -4.21
C LEU A 192 5.15 -6.39 -4.55
N GLU A 193 4.94 -5.09 -4.72
CA GLU A 193 6.02 -4.13 -4.97
C GLU A 193 6.96 -4.01 -3.75
N ILE A 194 6.45 -4.04 -2.52
CA ILE A 194 7.29 -4.11 -1.31
C ILE A 194 8.19 -5.34 -1.37
N ILE A 195 7.59 -6.52 -1.63
CA ILE A 195 8.33 -7.79 -1.69
C ILE A 195 9.47 -7.69 -2.70
N ARG A 196 9.18 -7.22 -3.92
CA ARG A 196 10.18 -7.06 -4.99
C ARG A 196 11.33 -6.14 -4.58
N ARG A 197 11.03 -5.06 -3.87
CA ARG A 197 12.06 -4.10 -3.44
C ARG A 197 12.93 -4.64 -2.32
N ILE A 198 12.33 -5.34 -1.35
CA ILE A 198 13.08 -6.01 -0.31
C ILE A 198 13.95 -7.12 -0.93
N ASP A 199 13.39 -7.92 -1.84
CA ASP A 199 14.14 -8.98 -2.55
C ASP A 199 15.34 -8.40 -3.31
N LYS A 200 15.15 -7.30 -4.06
CA LYS A 200 16.25 -6.62 -4.76
C LYS A 200 17.34 -6.13 -3.79
N TYR A 201 16.97 -5.62 -2.61
CA TYR A 201 17.92 -5.19 -1.59
C TYR A 201 18.69 -6.38 -0.98
N VAL A 202 18.00 -7.49 -0.72
CA VAL A 202 18.60 -8.74 -0.22
C VAL A 202 19.60 -9.27 -1.24
N GLU A 203 19.20 -9.40 -2.51
CA GLU A 203 20.06 -9.88 -3.60
C GLU A 203 21.31 -9.01 -3.75
N GLY A 204 21.16 -7.68 -3.78
CA GLY A 204 22.30 -6.75 -3.84
C GLY A 204 23.23 -6.91 -2.65
N SER A 205 22.69 -7.10 -1.45
CA SER A 205 23.49 -7.29 -0.24
C SER A 205 24.26 -8.61 -0.24
N ILE A 206 23.70 -9.67 -0.82
CA ILE A 206 24.37 -10.97 -0.97
C ILE A 206 25.51 -10.87 -1.98
N LYS A 207 25.28 -10.22 -3.13
CA LYS A 207 26.30 -10.03 -4.16
C LYS A 207 27.49 -9.22 -3.64
N ASN A 208 27.23 -8.09 -2.99
CA ASN A 208 28.29 -7.27 -2.41
C ASN A 208 29.10 -8.04 -1.37
N ALA A 209 28.44 -8.81 -0.49
CA ALA A 209 29.13 -9.63 0.50
C ALA A 209 30.01 -10.72 -0.15
N ALA A 210 29.57 -11.32 -1.26
CA ALA A 210 30.36 -12.28 -2.01
C ALA A 210 31.59 -11.63 -2.67
N GLU A 211 31.42 -10.44 -3.24
CA GLU A 211 32.52 -9.65 -3.82
C GLU A 211 33.55 -9.22 -2.76
N ASP A 212 33.10 -8.81 -1.58
CA ASP A 212 33.97 -8.46 -0.44
C ASP A 212 34.79 -9.67 0.03
N VAL A 213 34.15 -10.84 0.15
CA VAL A 213 34.83 -12.09 0.54
C VAL A 213 35.85 -12.49 -0.52
N GLU A 214 35.48 -12.48 -1.80
CA GLU A 214 36.39 -12.80 -2.91
C GLU A 214 37.60 -11.87 -2.92
N THR A 215 37.39 -10.57 -2.71
CA THR A 215 38.48 -9.57 -2.64
C THR A 215 39.40 -9.87 -1.46
N THR A 216 38.83 -10.15 -0.28
CA THR A 216 39.60 -10.47 0.93
C THR A 216 40.40 -11.78 0.76
N LEU A 217 39.82 -12.81 0.15
CA LEU A 217 40.51 -14.07 -0.11
C LEU A 217 41.68 -13.88 -1.07
N ARG A 218 41.52 -13.08 -2.12
CA ARG A 218 42.63 -12.72 -3.04
C ARG A 218 43.73 -11.94 -2.35
N GLU A 219 43.41 -11.04 -1.41
CA GLU A 219 44.41 -10.33 -0.62
C GLU A 219 45.21 -11.30 0.26
N VAL A 220 44.56 -12.29 0.86
CA VAL A 220 45.22 -13.34 1.65
C VAL A 220 46.07 -14.26 0.77
N GLU A 221 45.59 -14.65 -0.40
CA GLU A 221 46.36 -15.48 -1.36
C GLU A 221 47.60 -14.76 -1.90
N ASN A 222 47.49 -13.46 -2.19
CA ASN A 222 48.60 -12.65 -2.69
C ASN A 222 49.54 -12.15 -1.58
N GLY A 223 49.10 -12.20 -0.31
CA GLY A 223 49.87 -11.84 0.88
C GLY A 223 50.89 -12.89 1.33
N GLY A 224 51.66 -13.46 0.40
CA GLY A 224 52.74 -14.44 0.67
C GLY A 224 53.77 -13.93 1.71
N PRO A 225 54.55 -14.85 2.31
CA PRO A 225 55.12 -14.71 3.65
C PRO A 225 55.95 -13.44 3.79
N TYR A 226 55.72 -12.71 4.89
CA TYR A 226 56.54 -11.58 5.32
C TYR A 226 58.01 -11.93 5.10
N GLN A 227 58.69 -11.18 4.23
CA GLN A 227 60.14 -11.24 4.14
C GLN A 227 60.68 -10.91 5.53
N GLU A 228 61.10 -11.94 6.27
CA GLU A 228 62.03 -11.74 7.38
C GLU A 228 63.28 -11.13 6.76
N ASN A 229 63.45 -9.83 6.96
CA ASN A 229 64.71 -9.17 6.65
C ASN A 229 65.81 -9.90 7.43
N PRO A 230 66.80 -10.53 6.77
CA PRO A 230 67.95 -11.04 7.49
C PRO A 230 68.66 -9.83 8.07
N LYS A 231 68.68 -9.72 9.41
CA LYS A 231 69.54 -8.77 10.09
C LYS A 231 70.99 -9.20 9.82
N GLU A 232 71.72 -8.36 9.08
CA GLU A 232 73.18 -8.37 9.00
C GLU A 232 73.82 -8.15 10.38
#